data_AF-A0A419DWU2-F1
#
_entry.id   AF-A0A419DWU2-F1
#
_cell.length_a   1.000
_cell.length_b   1.000
_cell.length_c   1.000
_cell.angle_alpha   90.00
_cell.angle_beta   90.00
_cell.angle_gamma   90.00
#
_symmetry.space_group_name_H-M   'P 1'
#
loop_
_entity.id
_entity.type
_entity.pdbx_description
1 polymer ?
#
loop_
_entity_poly.entity_id
_entity_poly.type
_entity_poly.pdbx_seq_one_letter_code
_entity_poly.pdbx_strand_id
1 'polypeptide(L)' 'MQEIKKITDQVTEKLTMGQIERIWQQVDARKEDDTNQLRLQVFWFAGVEVWVVNEGGVITMMFPNEEV' A
#
# COMPACT_ATOMS: atom_id res chain seq x y z
N MET A 1 1.85 -16.69 8.78
CA MET A 1 0.51 -16.26 8.31
C MET A 1 0.65 -15.82 6.88
N GLN A 2 -0.29 -16.19 6.00
CA GLN A 2 -0.31 -15.70 4.62
C GLN A 2 -0.87 -14.28 4.62
N GLU A 3 -0.13 -13.32 4.08
CA GLU A 3 -0.59 -11.93 3.98
C GLU A 3 -1.56 -11.77 2.80
N ILE A 4 -2.64 -11.02 2.99
CA ILE A 4 -3.63 -10.74 1.96
C ILE A 4 -3.45 -9.30 1.49
N LYS A 5 -3.05 -9.10 0.23
CA LYS A 5 -2.95 -7.76 -0.38
C LYS A 5 -4.30 -7.34 -0.98
N LYS A 6 -4.77 -6.16 -0.63
CA LYS A 6 -5.99 -5.52 -1.16
C LYS A 6 -5.66 -4.16 -1.75
N ILE A 7 -6.45 -3.75 -2.73
CA ILE A 7 -6.37 -2.44 -3.37
C ILE A 7 -7.80 -1.93 -3.45
N THR A 8 -8.05 -0.68 -3.09
CA THR A 8 -9.36 -0.05 -3.24
C THR A 8 -9.65 0.30 -4.69
N ASP A 9 -10.92 0.36 -5.07
CA ASP A 9 -11.32 0.64 -6.45
C ASP A 9 -10.78 2.00 -6.93
N GLN A 10 -10.85 3.02 -6.07
CA GLN A 10 -10.34 4.36 -6.35
C GLN A 10 -8.83 4.37 -6.70
N VAL A 11 -8.02 3.53 -6.06
CA VAL A 11 -6.60 3.39 -6.41
C VAL A 11 -6.47 2.78 -7.82
N THR A 12 -7.25 1.76 -8.16
CA THR A 12 -7.23 1.15 -9.50
C THR A 12 -7.76 2.07 -10.59
N GLU A 13 -8.61 3.04 -10.25
CA GLU A 13 -9.12 4.05 -11.18
C GLU A 13 -8.11 5.16 -11.47
N LYS A 14 -7.24 5.51 -10.51
CA LYS A 14 -6.29 6.63 -10.65
C LYS A 14 -4.86 6.21 -10.96
N LEU A 15 -4.45 5.01 -10.55
CA LEU A 15 -3.10 4.51 -10.76
C LEU A 15 -3.11 3.38 -11.79
N THR A 16 -2.12 3.43 -12.68
CA THR A 16 -1.86 2.32 -13.60
C THR A 16 -1.31 1.12 -12.84
N MET A 17 -1.48 -0.08 -13.42
CA MET A 17 -0.97 -1.32 -12.82
C MET A 17 0.54 -1.25 -12.51
N GLY A 18 1.35 -0.68 -13.41
CA GLY A 18 2.78 -0.53 -13.18
C GLY A 18 3.15 0.42 -12.02
N GLN A 19 2.29 1.38 -11.69
CA GLN A 19 2.48 2.24 -10.51
C GLN A 19 2.13 1.48 -9.23
N ILE A 20 1.02 0.74 -9.24
CA ILE A 20 0.58 -0.11 -8.13
C ILE A 20 1.65 -1.17 -7.83
N GLU A 21 2.18 -1.85 -8.85
CA GLU A 21 3.26 -2.83 -8.70
C GLU A 21 4.52 -2.22 -8.09
N ARG A 22 4.91 -1.01 -8.51
CA ARG A 22 6.06 -0.30 -7.93
C ARG A 22 5.87 0.04 -6.45
N ILE A 23 4.65 0.42 -6.05
CA ILE A 23 4.36 0.68 -4.63
C ILE A 23 4.49 -0.64 -3.85
N TRP A 24 3.96 -1.75 -4.36
CA TRP A 24 4.10 -3.05 -3.71
C TRP A 24 5.56 -3.51 -3.57
N GLN A 25 6.38 -3.29 -4.60
CA GLN A 25 7.81 -3.57 -4.53
C GLN A 25 8.51 -2.78 -3.41
N GLN A 26 8.14 -1.51 -3.22
CA GLN A 26 8.70 -0.70 -2.13
C GLN A 26 8.20 -1.14 -0.76
N VAL A 27 6.93 -1.54 -0.64
CA VAL A 27 6.36 -2.11 0.59
C VAL A 27 7.11 -3.37 0.97
N ASP A 28 7.35 -4.26 0.01
CA ASP A 28 8.04 -5.53 0.25
C ASP A 28 9.52 -5.29 0.61
N ALA A 29 10.20 -4.36 -0.07
CA ALA A 29 11.58 -3.98 0.28
C ALA A 29 11.70 -3.40 1.71
N ARG A 30 10.76 -2.55 2.13
CA ARG A 30 10.75 -1.98 3.49
C ARG A 30 10.50 -3.04 4.58
N LYS A 31 9.75 -4.09 4.27
CA LYS A 31 9.54 -5.21 5.21
C LYS A 31 10.81 -6.02 5.46
N GLU A 32 11.68 -6.13 4.46
CA GLU A 32 12.96 -6.83 4.62
C GLU A 32 13.92 -6.04 5.53
N ASP A 33 13.85 -4.70 5.46
CA ASP A 33 14.69 -3.80 6.25
C ASP A 33 14.16 -3.53 7.68
N ASP A 34 12.84 -3.61 7.90
CA ASP A 34 12.22 -3.22 9.17
C ASP A 34 11.73 -4.43 9.99
N THR A 35 12.36 -4.63 11.16
CA THR A 35 11.94 -5.64 12.14
C THR A 35 10.60 -5.28 12.81
N ASN A 36 10.12 -4.05 12.66
CA ASN A 36 8.77 -3.63 13.03
C ASN A 36 7.94 -3.44 11.77
N GLN A 37 6.99 -4.35 11.53
CA GLN A 37 5.98 -4.17 10.48
C GLN A 37 5.10 -2.95 10.82
N LEU A 38 5.45 -1.78 10.29
CA LEU A 38 4.70 -0.55 10.48
C LEU A 38 3.24 -0.75 10.04
N ARG A 39 2.30 -0.35 10.91
CA ARG A 39 0.86 -0.45 10.64
C ARG A 39 0.39 0.45 9.50
N LEU A 40 1.10 1.54 9.23
CA LEU A 40 0.82 2.46 8.13
C LEU A 40 2.13 2.84 7.45
N GLN A 41 2.14 2.73 6.12
CA GLN A 41 3.22 3.21 5.26
C GLN A 41 2.66 4.20 4.26
N VAL A 42 3.32 5.35 4.11
CA VAL A 42 2.91 6.41 3.19
C VAL A 42 3.88 6.47 2.01
N PHE A 43 3.33 6.56 0.80
CA PHE A 43 4.05 6.69 -0.46
C PHE A 43 3.55 7.90 -1.22
N TRP A 44 4.45 8.58 -1.91
CA TRP A 44 4.12 9.68 -2.82
C TRP A 44 4.47 9.25 -4.23
N PHE A 45 3.46 9.18 -5.11
CA PHE A 45 3.66 8.78 -6.50
C PHE A 45 2.92 9.74 -7.44
N ALA A 46 3.65 10.31 -8.40
CA ALA A 46 3.09 11.24 -9.41
C ALA A 46 2.22 12.38 -8.83
N GLY A 47 2.58 12.89 -7.65
CA GLY A 47 1.85 13.97 -6.96
C GLY A 47 0.64 13.51 -6.14
N VAL A 48 0.43 12.20 -6.00
CA VAL A 48 -0.64 11.62 -5.19
C VAL A 48 -0.04 10.90 -3.99
N GLU A 49 -0.61 11.15 -2.81
CA GLU A 49 -0.30 10.42 -1.59
C GLU A 49 -1.09 9.10 -1.55
N VAL A 50 -0.41 7.98 -1.30
CA VAL A 50 -0.97 6.64 -1.21
C VAL A 50 -0.61 6.05 0.15
N TRP A 51 -1.60 5.48 0.82
CA TRP A 51 -1.45 4.78 2.09
C TRP A 51 -1.46 3.27 1.88
N VAL A 52 -0.57 2.59 2.59
CA VAL A 52 -0.55 1.13 2.68
C VAL A 52 -0.66 0.77 4.16
N VAL A 53 -1.81 0.22 4.53
CA VAL A 53 -2.18 -0.09 5.93
C VAL A 53 -2.08 -1.59 6.15
N ASN A 54 -1.46 -2.04 7.24
CA ASN A 54 -1.43 -3.43 7.66
C ASN A 54 -2.28 -3.63 8.92
N GLU A 55 -3.44 -4.28 8.75
CA GLU A 55 -4.38 -4.61 9.81
C GLU A 55 -4.35 -6.11 10.07
N GLY A 56 -3.37 -6.56 10.87
CA GLY A 56 -3.31 -7.96 11.32
C GLY A 56 -3.04 -8.97 10.19
N GLY A 57 -2.33 -8.58 9.13
CA GLY A 57 -1.99 -9.43 7.99
C GLY A 57 -2.83 -9.18 6.73
N VAL A 58 -3.84 -8.31 6.81
CA VAL A 58 -4.49 -7.72 5.63
C VAL A 58 -3.79 -6.41 5.34
N ILE A 59 -3.23 -6.30 4.13
CA ILE A 59 -2.47 -5.12 3.71
C ILE A 59 -3.24 -4.43 2.59
N THR A 60 -3.73 -3.24 2.86
CA THR A 60 -4.62 -2.50 1.96
C THR A 60 -3.92 -1.26 1.41
N MET A 61 -3.91 -1.11 0.09
CA MET A 61 -3.50 0.12 -0.60
C MET A 61 -4.74 1.00 -0.84
N MET A 62 -4.70 2.24 -0.37
CA MET A 62 -5.81 3.19 -0.39
C MET A 62 -5.31 4.64 -0.46
N PHE A 63 -6.18 5.60 -0.77
CA PHE A 63 -5.87 7.03 -0.61
C PHE A 63 -6.21 7.54 0.81
N PRO A 64 -5.56 8.63 1.30
CA PRO A 64 -5.68 9.14 2.69
C PRO A 64 -7.08 9.53 3.17
N ASN A 65 -8.04 9.70 2.25
CA ASN A 65 -9.40 10.18 2.52
C ASN A 65 -10.48 9.19 2.05
N GLU A 66 -10.10 7.93 1.83
CA GLU A 66 -11.07 6.89 1.50
C GLU A 66 -11.68 6.34 2.79
N GLU A 67 -13.02 6.35 2.87
CA GLU A 67 -13.72 5.50 3.81
C GLU A 67 -13.68 4.06 3.27
N VAL A 68 -13.08 3.14 4.02
CA VAL A 68 -12.88 1.72 3.67
C VAL A 68 -13.94 0.85 4.32
#